data_AF-A0A2V8ZE45-F1
#
_entry.id   AF-A0A2V8ZE45-F1
#
_cell.length_a   1.000
_cell.length_b   1.000
_cell.length_c   1.000
_cell.angle_alpha   90.00
_cell.angle_beta   90.00
_cell.angle_gamma   90.00
#
_symmetry.space_group_name_H-M   'P 1'
#
loop_
_entity.id
_entity.type
_entity.pdbx_description
1 polymer ?
#
loop_
_entity_poly.entity_id
_entity_poly.type
_entity_poly.pdbx_seq_one_letter_code
_entity_poly.pdbx_strand_id
1 'polypeptide(L)'
;MHPSVAKLLRELIGERKSGLLFRTRTGQQLHQSNILRRVLHPILEELGQPKCDVHAFRRFRNTYLRNYTSTPPGVYRFWMGGCN
;
A
#
# COMPACT_ATOMS: atom_id res chain seq x y z
N MET A 1 -10.88 -6.46 4.36
CA MET A 1 -9.48 -6.59 3.91
C MET A 1 -9.33 -7.93 3.20
N HIS A 2 -8.67 -8.01 2.05
CA HIS A 2 -8.57 -9.28 1.31
C HIS A 2 -7.75 -10.31 2.11
N PRO A 3 -8.14 -11.60 2.17
CA PRO A 3 -7.46 -12.61 2.99
C PRO A 3 -5.96 -12.73 2.74
N SER A 4 -5.50 -12.53 1.49
CA SER A 4 -4.07 -12.57 1.16
C SER A 4 -3.28 -11.46 1.87
N VAL A 5 -3.84 -10.25 1.97
CA VAL A 5 -3.21 -9.15 2.70
C VAL A 5 -3.20 -9.44 4.20
N ALA A 6 -4.27 -10.06 4.72
CA ALA A 6 -4.33 -10.47 6.12
C ALA A 6 -3.25 -11.49 6.47
N LYS A 7 -3.05 -12.48 5.60
CA LYS A 7 -1.99 -13.48 5.74
C LYS A 7 -0.61 -12.81 5.75
N LEU A 8 -0.34 -11.96 4.77
CA LEU A 8 0.94 -11.25 4.65
C LEU A 8 1.24 -10.37 5.87
N LEU A 9 0.22 -9.68 6.41
CA LEU A 9 0.39 -8.89 7.63
C LEU A 9 0.65 -9.77 8.86
N ARG A 10 -0.02 -10.92 8.98
CA ARG A 10 0.24 -11.86 10.10
C ARG A 10 1.66 -12.41 10.06
N GLU A 11 2.13 -12.80 8.89
CA GLU A 11 3.51 -13.26 8.67
C GLU A 11 4.51 -12.15 9.00
N LEU A 12 4.23 -10.91 8.58
CA LEU A 12 5.08 -9.76 8.89
C LEU A 12 5.10 -9.43 10.39
N ILE A 13 3.97 -9.54 11.09
CA ILE A 13 3.87 -9.27 12.53
C ILE A 13 4.62 -10.34 13.32
N GLY A 14 4.47 -11.62 12.94
CA GLY A 14 5.04 -12.74 13.70
C GLY A 14 4.52 -12.73 15.14
N GLU A 15 5.43 -12.82 16.10
CA GLU A 15 5.10 -12.83 17.54
C GLU A 15 5.04 -11.43 18.17
N ARG A 16 5.23 -10.36 17.38
CA ARG A 16 5.28 -9.00 17.90
C ARG A 16 3.93 -8.58 18.47
N LYS A 17 3.93 -8.18 19.74
CA LYS A 17 2.73 -7.68 20.45
C LYS A 17 2.66 -6.16 20.55
N SER A 18 3.73 -5.45 20.20
CA SER A 18 3.82 -3.99 20.33
C SER A 18 4.77 -3.34 19.31
N GLY A 19 4.68 -2.01 19.19
CA GLY A 19 5.48 -1.21 18.25
C GLY A 19 4.79 -0.97 16.90
N LEU A 20 5.55 -0.43 15.95
CA LEU A 20 5.05 -0.09 14.62
C LEU A 20 4.82 -1.35 13.77
N LEU A 21 3.73 -1.35 12.98
CA LEU A 21 3.41 -2.45 12.06
C LEU A 21 4.53 -2.68 11.04
N PHE A 22 4.91 -1.60 10.34
CA PHE A 22 6.06 -1.53 9.46
C PHE A 22 7.16 -0.70 10.13
N ARG A 23 8.34 -1.30 10.25
CA ARG A 23 9.49 -0.68 10.92
C ARG A 23 10.78 -0.99 10.18
N THR A 24 11.79 -0.14 10.34
CA THR A 24 13.16 -0.46 9.90
C THR A 24 13.70 -1.65 10.69
N ARG A 25 14.83 -2.22 10.24
CA ARG A 25 15.57 -3.24 11.00
C ARG A 25 15.91 -2.80 12.44
N THR A 26 16.10 -1.49 12.66
CA THR A 26 16.38 -0.88 13.96
C THR A 26 15.11 -0.52 14.76
N GLY A 27 13.91 -0.82 14.25
CA GLY A 27 12.64 -0.59 14.93
C GLY A 27 12.03 0.81 14.74
N GLN A 28 12.64 1.65 13.91
CA GLN A 28 12.22 3.03 13.66
C GLN A 28 11.13 3.12 12.58
N GLN A 29 10.49 4.28 12.47
CA GLN A 29 9.53 4.58 11.41
C GLN A 29 10.17 4.46 10.02
N LEU A 30 9.42 3.91 9.06
CA LEU A 30 9.85 3.89 7.67
C LEU A 30 9.57 5.26 7.04
N HIS A 31 10.62 5.91 6.54
CA HIS A 31 10.46 7.13 5.77
C HIS A 31 9.97 6.82 4.35
N GLN A 32 8.93 7.51 3.91
CA GLN A 32 8.30 7.26 2.61
C GLN A 32 9.31 7.36 1.45
N SER A 33 10.19 8.37 1.46
CA SER A 33 11.19 8.52 0.39
C SER A 33 12.21 7.37 0.36
N ASN A 34 12.49 6.73 1.50
CA ASN A 34 13.38 5.57 1.56
C ASN A 34 12.71 4.35 0.94
N ILE A 35 11.43 4.10 1.25
CA ILE A 35 10.66 3.01 0.63
C ILE A 35 10.61 3.22 -0.88
N LEU A 36 10.25 4.42 -1.32
CA LEU A 36 10.08 4.74 -2.72
C LEU A 36 11.39 4.55 -3.50
N ARG A 37 12.50 5.14 -3.02
CA ARG A 37 13.78 5.13 -3.75
C ARG A 37 14.52 3.81 -3.66
N ARG A 38 14.45 3.11 -2.51
CA ARG A 38 15.28 1.91 -2.26
C ARG A 38 14.54 0.59 -2.47
N VAL A 39 13.21 0.61 -2.56
CA VAL A 39 12.40 -0.60 -2.73
C VAL A 39 11.56 -0.49 -3.99
N LEU A 40 10.71 0.53 -4.10
CA LEU A 40 9.75 0.61 -5.20
C LEU A 40 10.42 0.88 -6.56
N HIS A 41 11.28 1.89 -6.66
CA HIS A 41 11.93 2.22 -7.92
C HIS A 41 12.79 1.08 -8.50
N PRO A 42 13.61 0.36 -7.71
CA PRO A 42 14.32 -0.81 -8.22
C PRO A 42 13.38 -1.90 -8.76
N ILE A 43 12.27 -2.19 -8.06
CA ILE A 43 11.28 -3.17 -8.53
C ILE A 43 10.64 -2.73 -9.84
N LEU A 44 10.29 -1.44 -9.97
CA LEU A 44 9.73 -0.92 -11.21
C LEU A 44 10.71 -1.01 -12.38
N GLU A 45 11.99 -0.72 -12.13
CA GLU A 45 13.05 -0.84 -13.13
C GLU A 45 13.25 -2.28 -13.59
N GLU A 46 13.25 -3.24 -12.65
CA GLU A 46 13.31 -4.68 -12.97
C GLU A 46 12.08 -5.14 -13.78
N LEU A 47 10.92 -4.56 -13.53
CA LEU A 47 9.69 -4.82 -14.29
C LEU A 47 9.59 -4.02 -15.60
N GLY A 48 10.60 -3.22 -15.95
CA GLY A 48 10.59 -2.37 -17.15
C GLY A 48 9.51 -1.28 -17.12
N GLN A 49 9.06 -0.89 -15.93
CA GLN A 49 8.02 0.11 -15.72
C GLN A 49 8.63 1.49 -15.43
N PRO A 50 7.95 2.59 -15.83
CA PRO A 50 8.38 3.92 -15.46
C PRO A 50 8.32 4.11 -13.95
N LYS A 51 9.26 4.90 -13.40
CA LYS A 51 9.26 5.27 -11.99
C LYS A 51 7.94 5.97 -11.64
N CYS A 52 7.26 5.44 -10.62
CA CYS A 52 6.02 6.01 -10.11
C CYS A 52 6.05 6.01 -8.58
N ASP A 53 5.21 6.85 -7.99
CA ASP A 53 5.10 7.00 -6.56
C ASP A 53 3.89 6.25 -6.00
N VAL A 54 3.70 6.36 -4.69
CA VAL A 54 2.54 5.77 -4.01
C VAL A 54 1.21 6.38 -4.47
N HIS A 55 1.23 7.58 -5.07
CA HIS A 55 0.03 8.20 -5.63
C HIS A 55 -0.47 7.42 -6.85
N ALA A 56 0.42 6.88 -7.69
CA ALA A 56 0.05 6.04 -8.82
C ALA A 56 -0.75 4.80 -8.38
N PHE A 57 -0.29 4.09 -7.33
CA PHE A 57 -1.03 2.94 -6.77
C PHE A 57 -2.40 3.32 -6.23
N ARG A 58 -2.50 4.47 -5.54
CA ARG A 58 -3.77 5.00 -5.05
C ARG A 58 -4.73 5.31 -6.19
N ARG A 59 -4.25 5.94 -7.28
CA ARG A 59 -5.05 6.25 -8.48
C ARG A 59 -5.50 4.97 -9.18
N PHE A 60 -4.60 4.00 -9.35
CA PHE A 60 -4.94 2.69 -9.89
C PHE A 60 -6.08 2.03 -9.11
N ARG A 61 -5.96 1.96 -7.77
CA ARG A 61 -6.99 1.36 -6.92
C ARG A 61 -8.34 2.07 -7.03
N ASN A 62 -8.32 3.41 -7.08
CA ASN A 62 -9.54 4.20 -7.25
C ASN A 62 -10.23 3.90 -8.59
N THR A 63 -9.47 3.92 -9.69
CA THR A 63 -9.97 3.60 -11.03
C THR A 63 -10.50 2.17 -11.09
N TYR A 64 -9.79 1.21 -10.50
CA TYR A 64 -10.22 -0.18 -10.43
C TYR A 64 -11.56 -0.34 -9.70
N LEU A 65 -11.70 0.25 -8.51
CA LEU A 65 -12.93 0.19 -7.72
C LEU A 65 -14.11 0.88 -8.44
N ARG A 66 -13.87 2.00 -9.12
CA ARG A 66 -14.93 2.76 -9.78
C ARG A 66 -15.41 2.11 -11.08
N ASN A 67 -14.50 1.58 -11.88
CA ASN A 67 -14.82 1.17 -13.25
C ASN A 67 -14.94 -0.35 -13.43
N TYR A 68 -14.28 -1.15 -12.59
CA TYR A 68 -14.15 -2.59 -12.79
C TYR A 68 -14.76 -3.43 -11.67
N THR A 69 -15.39 -2.78 -10.67
CA THR A 69 -16.08 -3.48 -9.58
C THR A 69 -17.44 -2.85 -9.34
N SER A 70 -18.39 -3.64 -8.85
CA SER A 70 -19.71 -3.13 -8.42
C SER A 70 -19.66 -2.46 -7.05
N THR A 71 -18.55 -1.81 -6.68
CA THR A 71 -18.39 -1.18 -5.37
C THR A 71 -19.30 0.05 -5.27
N PRO A 72 -20.20 0.12 -4.27
CA PRO A 72 -21.08 1.26 -4.12
C PRO A 72 -20.32 2.58 -3.96
N PRO A 73 -20.83 3.71 -4.51
CA PRO A 73 -20.13 4.99 -4.46
C PRO A 73 -19.78 5.50 -3.07
N GLY A 74 -20.67 5.30 -2.09
CA GLY A 74 -20.40 5.69 -0.70
C GLY A 74 -19.23 4.92 -0.08
N VAL A 75 -19.11 3.63 -0.39
CA VAL A 75 -18.09 2.75 0.20
C VAL A 75 -16.70 3.07 -0.31
N TYR A 76 -16.52 3.22 -1.63
CA TYR A 76 -15.18 3.55 -2.14
C TYR A 76 -14.77 4.97 -1.76
N ARG A 77 -15.69 5.95 -1.71
CA ARG A 77 -15.36 7.32 -1.26
C ARG A 77 -14.87 7.33 0.19
N PHE A 78 -15.56 6.59 1.06
CA PHE A 78 -15.14 6.40 2.45
C PHE A 78 -13.74 5.79 2.55
N TRP A 79 -13.46 4.70 1.82
CA TRP A 79 -12.12 4.08 1.83
C TRP A 79 -11.01 4.95 1.25
N MET A 80 -11.32 5.80 0.28
CA MET A 80 -10.36 6.70 -0.34
C MET A 80 -10.10 7.97 0.49
N GLY A 81 -10.78 8.14 1.63
CA GLY A 81 -10.65 9.32 2.48
C GLY A 81 -11.12 10.60 1.79
N GLY A 82 -12.06 10.49 0.86
CA GLY A 82 -12.61 11.65 0.16
C GLY A 82 -13.56 12.41 1.07
N CYS A 83 -13.13 13.55 1.58
CA CYS A 83 -14.05 14.58 2.06
C CYS A 83 -14.56 15.35 0.84
N ASN A 84 -15.85 15.24 0.55
CA ASN A 84 -16.61 16.21 -0.24
C ASN A 84 -17.84 16.60 0.58
#